data_AF-A0A535F9R2-F1
#
_entry.id   AF-A0A535F9R2-F1
#
_cell.length_a   1.000
_cell.length_b   1.000
_cell.length_c   1.000
_cell.angle_alpha   90.00
_cell.angle_beta   90.00
_cell.angle_gamma   90.00
#
_symmetry.space_group_name_H-M   'P 1'
#
loop_
_entity.id
_entity.type
_entity.pdbx_description
1 polymer ?
#
loop_
_entity_poly.entity_id
_entity_poly.type
_entity_poly.pdbx_seq_one_letter_code
_entity_poly.pdbx_strand_id
1 'polypeptide(L)'
;MVEGGFIKTVIGGMLAWLGLVELDREANPSAFRIFPGAPLLMSKTPTQDTENPWSRLIVQPNFELVALAPVSELLLVMLDRFAEQVSLEHIAQYRLTKASVARAIQRGLNAETIKSVLERAAGGEMPQNVAYSLVEWERQTRRIEIWPGATLLEVDDASLLDTLFADPPIRALFGRRLSPLLAEVMPQQLSAVQKILWQHNHLPALTPAPTQETGEYGRLPAREPQWRLHDDGLLQPFYAVSDLYLAADVERFCTRDETSSWYRITAQSLQRGLQQGISLAYVIRFLQHYCEGGIPGSLLIRLKLWGGGYAEQKPVQVERTPLLSLPAHVLEDLQGDEEIQQLLGEEIEHDHRLVRVDEQHVEHLIALLRERGFSLD
;
A
#
# COMPACT_ATOMS: atom_id res chain seq x y z
N MET A 1 21.23 9.38 55.23
CA MET A 1 20.28 8.55 56.01
C MET A 1 19.11 8.28 55.10
N VAL A 2 18.81 7.02 54.78
CA VAL A 2 17.64 6.67 53.95
C VAL A 2 16.42 6.70 54.86
N GLU A 3 15.40 7.48 54.53
CA GLU A 3 14.17 7.61 55.33
C GLU A 3 13.49 6.25 55.52
N GLY A 4 13.13 5.91 56.76
CA GLY A 4 12.46 4.65 57.08
C GLY A 4 11.13 4.44 56.32
N GLY A 5 10.47 5.53 55.94
CA GLY A 5 9.29 5.49 55.07
C GLY A 5 9.58 4.96 53.67
N PHE A 6 10.71 5.36 53.07
CA PHE A 6 11.13 4.86 51.76
C PHE A 6 11.43 3.36 51.81
N ILE A 7 12.15 2.91 52.83
CA ILE A 7 12.47 1.49 53.02
C ILE A 7 11.20 0.65 53.17
N LYS A 8 10.22 1.12 53.96
CA LYS A 8 8.93 0.43 54.14
C LYS A 8 8.14 0.32 52.83
N THR A 9 8.13 1.39 52.02
CA THR A 9 7.45 1.38 50.71
C THR A 9 8.10 0.42 49.72
N VAL A 10 9.44 0.36 49.68
CA VAL A 10 10.18 -0.53 48.77
C VAL A 10 9.99 -2.00 49.15
N ILE A 11 10.05 -2.32 50.46
CA ILE A 11 9.85 -3.69 50.96
C ILE A 11 8.39 -4.12 50.80
N GLY A 12 7.43 -3.27 51.19
CA GLY A 12 6.00 -3.56 51.16
C GLY A 12 5.39 -3.58 49.75
N GLY A 13 6.02 -2.90 48.79
CA GLY A 13 5.59 -2.83 47.40
C GLY A 13 6.46 -3.69 46.49
N MET A 14 7.48 -3.07 45.91
CA MET A 14 8.25 -3.64 44.79
C MET A 14 8.91 -4.99 45.13
N LEU A 15 9.54 -5.12 46.30
CA LEU A 15 10.21 -6.37 46.66
C LEU A 15 9.22 -7.51 46.96
N ALA A 16 8.05 -7.19 47.51
CA ALA A 16 7.00 -8.17 47.76
C ALA A 16 6.32 -8.61 46.45
N TRP A 17 6.06 -7.67 45.53
CA TRP A 17 5.52 -7.97 44.20
C TRP A 17 6.46 -8.83 43.37
N LEU A 18 7.78 -8.60 43.49
CA LEU A 18 8.80 -9.41 42.82
C LEU A 18 9.07 -10.75 43.54
N GLY A 19 8.38 -11.05 44.65
CA GLY A 19 8.57 -12.31 45.39
C GLY A 19 9.91 -12.43 46.12
N LEU A 20 10.65 -11.33 46.28
CA LEU A 20 11.95 -11.31 46.97
C LEU A 20 11.79 -11.30 48.50
N VAL A 21 10.67 -10.76 48.98
CA VAL A 21 10.30 -10.75 50.38
C VAL A 21 8.88 -11.24 50.56
N GLU A 22 8.65 -11.99 51.62
CA GLU A 22 7.33 -12.34 52.10
C GLU A 22 6.97 -11.42 53.27
N LEU A 23 5.76 -10.88 53.22
CA LEU A 23 5.21 -10.03 54.26
C LEU A 23 4.24 -10.83 55.11
N ASP A 24 4.09 -10.47 56.38
CA ASP A 24 2.99 -10.99 57.19
C ASP A 24 1.63 -10.60 56.59
N ARG A 25 0.60 -11.44 56.75
CA ARG A 25 -0.73 -11.29 56.11
C ARG A 25 -1.62 -10.20 56.76
N GLU A 26 -1.04 -9.31 57.56
CA GLU A 26 -1.76 -8.22 58.21
C GLU A 26 -1.90 -6.98 57.31
N ALA A 27 -2.93 -6.16 57.56
CA ALA A 27 -3.19 -4.93 56.79
C ALA A 27 -2.06 -3.89 56.87
N ASN A 28 -1.16 -4.02 57.86
CA ASN A 28 0.02 -3.18 58.02
C ASN A 28 1.21 -4.06 58.44
N PRO A 29 1.93 -4.69 57.50
CA PRO A 29 2.95 -5.68 57.81
C PRO A 29 4.08 -5.05 58.65
N SER A 30 4.34 -5.65 59.82
CA SER A 30 5.39 -5.24 60.76
C SER A 30 6.68 -6.04 60.60
N ALA A 31 6.61 -7.19 59.93
CA ALA A 31 7.72 -8.10 59.70
C ALA A 31 7.75 -8.55 58.24
N PHE A 32 8.95 -8.83 57.76
CA PHE A 32 9.19 -9.42 56.46
C PHE A 32 10.27 -10.49 56.57
N ARG A 33 10.17 -11.50 55.70
CA ARG A 33 11.20 -12.53 55.50
C ARG A 33 11.78 -12.37 54.10
N ILE A 34 13.09 -12.42 53.97
CA ILE A 34 13.75 -12.52 52.65
C ILE A 34 13.56 -13.96 52.15
N PHE A 35 13.09 -14.12 50.91
CA PHE A 35 12.95 -15.43 50.30
C PHE A 35 14.32 -16.13 50.28
N PRO A 36 14.44 -17.42 50.64
CA PRO A 36 15.73 -18.10 50.74
C PRO A 36 16.59 -18.04 49.47
N GLY A 37 15.97 -17.90 48.29
CA GLY A 37 16.65 -17.72 47.01
C GLY A 37 16.97 -16.27 46.61
N ALA A 38 16.47 -15.26 47.31
CA ALA A 38 16.73 -13.85 47.00
C ALA A 38 18.22 -13.43 47.11
N PRO A 39 19.05 -14.00 48.02
CA PRO A 39 20.49 -13.75 48.03
C PRO A 39 21.20 -14.16 46.74
N LEU A 40 20.70 -15.18 46.01
CA LEU A 40 21.25 -15.62 44.72
C LEU A 40 21.02 -14.56 43.63
N LEU A 41 19.89 -13.86 43.68
CA LEU A 41 19.55 -12.77 42.77
C LEU A 41 20.33 -11.48 43.07
N MET A 42 20.77 -11.32 44.33
CA MET A 42 21.54 -10.17 44.80
C MET A 42 23.06 -10.38 44.73
N SER A 43 23.52 -11.61 44.55
CA SER A 43 24.95 -11.92 44.42
C SER A 43 25.49 -11.53 43.05
N LYS A 44 26.66 -10.86 43.01
CA LYS A 44 27.40 -10.60 41.76
C LYS A 44 28.13 -11.83 41.22
N THR A 45 28.09 -12.94 41.95
CA THR A 45 28.74 -14.19 41.60
C THR A 45 27.71 -15.08 40.92
N PRO A 46 27.93 -15.54 39.68
CA PRO A 46 27.02 -16.46 39.03
C PRO A 46 26.91 -17.75 39.85
N THR A 47 25.69 -18.15 40.15
CA THR A 47 25.38 -19.40 40.83
C THR A 47 25.77 -20.59 39.95
N GLN A 48 26.41 -21.60 40.54
CA GLN A 48 26.64 -22.86 39.85
C GLN A 48 25.32 -23.64 39.82
N ASP A 49 24.58 -23.53 38.71
CA ASP A 49 23.37 -24.31 38.44
C ASP A 49 23.70 -25.80 38.56
N THR A 50 23.26 -26.44 39.66
CA THR A 50 23.66 -27.81 39.98
C THR A 50 22.80 -28.87 39.26
N GLU A 51 21.72 -28.46 38.60
CA GLU A 51 21.04 -29.25 37.57
C GLU A 51 20.56 -28.25 36.52
N ASN A 52 20.85 -28.48 35.24
CA ASN A 52 20.33 -27.63 34.17
C ASN A 52 18.94 -28.19 33.79
N PRO A 53 17.81 -27.63 34.29
CA PRO A 53 16.47 -28.18 34.02
C PRO A 53 16.05 -28.05 32.54
N TRP A 54 16.93 -27.50 31.70
CA TRP A 54 16.78 -27.46 30.26
C TRP A 54 17.05 -28.81 29.59
N SER A 55 17.90 -29.69 30.16
CA SER A 55 18.52 -30.83 29.45
C SER A 55 17.65 -32.10 29.33
N ARG A 56 16.32 -31.96 29.34
CA ARG A 56 15.37 -33.09 29.29
C ARG A 56 14.46 -33.07 28.07
N LEU A 57 14.89 -32.43 26.97
CA LEU A 57 14.16 -32.45 25.71
C LEU A 57 14.69 -33.56 24.79
N ILE A 58 13.80 -34.39 24.25
CA ILE A 58 14.12 -35.33 23.18
C ILE A 58 13.57 -34.75 21.87
N VAL A 59 14.47 -34.51 20.91
CA VAL A 59 14.12 -34.10 19.54
C VAL A 59 14.12 -35.34 18.66
N GLN A 60 12.95 -35.72 18.14
CA GLN A 60 12.80 -36.91 17.31
C GLN A 60 12.90 -36.56 15.81
N PRO A 61 13.38 -37.49 14.96
CA PRO A 61 13.44 -37.29 13.51
C PRO A 61 12.07 -37.07 12.84
N ASN A 62 10.96 -37.45 13.49
CA ASN A 62 9.60 -37.21 13.00
C ASN A 62 9.06 -35.80 13.36
N PHE A 63 9.92 -34.90 13.85
CA PHE A 63 9.61 -33.54 14.29
C PHE A 63 8.85 -33.44 15.62
N GLU A 64 8.75 -34.54 16.37
CA GLU A 64 8.20 -34.51 17.73
C GLU A 64 9.27 -34.09 18.74
N LEU A 65 8.83 -33.30 19.70
CA LEU A 65 9.62 -32.74 20.78
C LEU A 65 9.01 -33.23 22.08
N VAL A 66 9.76 -34.01 22.85
CA VAL A 66 9.26 -34.66 24.07
C VAL A 66 10.06 -34.15 25.26
N ALA A 67 9.44 -33.33 26.10
CA ALA A 67 10.07 -32.81 27.32
C ALA A 67 9.73 -33.71 28.52
N LEU A 68 10.75 -34.32 29.10
CA LEU A 68 10.62 -35.26 30.22
C LEU A 68 10.58 -34.51 31.57
N ALA A 69 9.69 -34.96 32.47
CA ALA A 69 9.54 -34.37 33.79
C ALA A 69 10.82 -34.51 34.66
N PRO A 70 11.10 -33.55 35.56
CA PRO A 70 10.42 -32.26 35.71
C PRO A 70 10.80 -31.31 34.57
N VAL A 71 9.81 -30.66 33.95
CA VAL A 71 10.00 -29.75 32.81
C VAL A 71 10.09 -28.32 33.32
N SER A 72 11.08 -27.57 32.84
CA SER A 72 11.18 -26.13 33.09
C SER A 72 10.03 -25.37 32.40
N GLU A 73 9.32 -24.51 33.13
CA GLU A 73 8.30 -23.62 32.55
C GLU A 73 8.89 -22.73 31.44
N LEU A 74 10.14 -22.29 31.62
CA LEU A 74 10.85 -21.49 30.62
C LEU A 74 11.08 -22.27 29.32
N LEU A 75 11.31 -23.58 29.40
CA LEU A 75 11.43 -24.43 28.21
C LEU A 75 10.09 -24.51 27.47
N LEU A 76 8.97 -24.70 28.18
CA LEU A 76 7.63 -24.73 27.58
C LEU A 76 7.31 -23.42 26.87
N VAL A 77 7.53 -22.28 27.54
CA VAL A 77 7.33 -20.95 26.95
C VAL A 77 8.19 -20.75 25.70
N MET A 78 9.43 -21.26 25.69
CA MET A 78 10.28 -21.18 24.51
C MET A 78 9.78 -22.06 23.37
N LEU A 79 9.34 -23.30 23.66
CA LEU A 79 8.77 -24.21 22.67
C LEU A 79 7.49 -23.63 22.05
N ASP A 80 6.61 -23.01 22.84
CA ASP A 80 5.38 -22.36 22.37
C ASP A 80 5.62 -21.28 21.30
N ARG A 81 6.84 -20.71 21.25
CA ARG A 81 7.19 -19.69 20.25
C ARG A 81 7.37 -20.26 18.85
N PHE A 82 7.70 -21.54 18.71
CA PHE A 82 8.07 -22.14 17.43
C PHE A 82 7.59 -23.58 17.17
N ALA A 83 6.96 -24.23 18.14
CA ALA A 83 6.38 -25.57 18.03
C ALA A 83 4.88 -25.55 18.40
N GLU A 84 4.13 -26.54 17.93
CA GLU A 84 2.73 -26.76 18.28
C GLU A 84 2.62 -27.68 19.49
N GLN A 85 1.86 -27.28 20.50
CA GLN A 85 1.59 -28.10 21.68
C GLN A 85 0.62 -29.24 21.33
N VAL A 86 1.03 -30.48 21.59
CA VAL A 86 0.23 -31.69 21.37
C VAL A 86 -0.39 -32.20 22.67
N SER A 87 0.38 -32.25 23.76
CA SER A 87 -0.10 -32.67 25.08
C SER A 87 0.78 -32.09 26.20
N LEU A 88 0.19 -31.85 27.38
CA LEU A 88 0.89 -31.40 28.60
C LEU A 88 0.59 -32.26 29.85
N GLU A 89 -0.07 -33.42 29.70
CA GLU A 89 -0.63 -34.13 30.86
C GLU A 89 0.44 -34.84 31.71
N HIS A 90 1.16 -35.79 31.12
CA HIS A 90 2.18 -36.60 31.81
C HIS A 90 3.59 -36.34 31.28
N ILE A 91 3.67 -36.03 29.98
CA ILE A 91 4.89 -35.68 29.27
C ILE A 91 4.50 -34.55 28.33
N ALA A 92 5.24 -33.44 28.38
CA ALA A 92 4.99 -32.32 27.48
C ALA A 92 5.45 -32.70 26.07
N GLN A 93 4.50 -32.77 25.15
CA GLN A 93 4.71 -33.14 23.75
C GLN A 93 4.40 -31.96 22.86
N TYR A 94 5.36 -31.68 21.98
CA TYR A 94 5.30 -30.63 20.99
C TYR A 94 5.63 -31.19 19.62
N ARG A 95 5.22 -30.48 18.57
CA ARG A 95 5.52 -30.83 17.18
C ARG A 95 6.04 -29.62 16.44
N LEU A 96 7.19 -29.78 15.78
CA LEU A 96 7.66 -28.80 14.80
C LEU A 96 6.90 -29.02 13.50
N THR A 97 6.22 -27.99 13.03
CA THR A 97 5.62 -27.97 11.71
C THR A 97 6.21 -26.82 10.91
N LYS A 98 6.17 -26.91 9.58
CA LYS A 98 6.55 -25.78 8.73
C LYS A 98 5.75 -24.52 9.08
N ALA A 99 4.46 -24.66 9.44
CA ALA A 99 3.60 -23.54 9.82
C ALA A 99 3.99 -22.92 11.18
N SER A 100 4.34 -23.72 12.18
CA SER A 100 4.80 -23.23 13.48
C SER A 100 6.12 -22.46 13.37
N VAL A 101 7.06 -23.00 12.60
CA VAL A 101 8.37 -22.38 12.35
C VAL A 101 8.23 -21.12 11.48
N ALA A 102 7.39 -21.15 10.44
CA ALA A 102 7.12 -19.95 9.63
C ALA A 102 6.53 -18.81 10.48
N ARG A 103 5.57 -19.10 11.38
CA ARG A 103 5.03 -18.11 12.33
C ARG A 103 6.10 -17.57 13.29
N ALA A 104 7.01 -18.43 13.75
CA ALA A 104 8.12 -18.02 14.60
C ALA A 104 9.05 -17.04 13.88
N ILE A 105 9.39 -17.34 12.62
CA ILE A 105 10.25 -16.49 11.78
C ILE A 105 9.60 -15.14 11.50
N GLN A 106 8.30 -15.13 11.19
CA GLN A 106 7.52 -13.89 11.01
C GLN A 106 7.52 -13.01 12.28
N ARG A 107 7.73 -13.61 13.46
CA ARG A 107 7.86 -12.91 14.75
C ARG A 107 9.30 -12.55 15.12
N GLY A 108 10.25 -12.71 14.20
CA GLY A 108 11.64 -12.30 14.36
C GLY A 108 12.60 -13.40 14.85
N LEU A 109 12.17 -14.66 14.94
CA LEU A 109 13.10 -15.77 15.15
C LEU A 109 13.81 -16.16 13.83
N ASN A 110 14.90 -16.91 13.94
CA ASN A 110 15.58 -17.52 12.79
C ASN A 110 15.87 -19.00 13.08
N ALA A 111 16.22 -19.77 12.05
CA ALA A 111 16.46 -21.21 12.20
C ALA A 111 17.59 -21.51 13.19
N GLU A 112 18.64 -20.70 13.20
CA GLU A 112 19.79 -20.87 14.10
C GLU A 112 19.43 -20.66 15.58
N THR A 113 18.55 -19.69 15.86
CA THR A 113 18.03 -19.46 17.22
C THR A 113 17.16 -20.63 17.67
N ILE A 114 16.30 -21.14 16.79
CA ILE A 114 15.46 -22.31 17.10
C ILE A 114 16.34 -23.54 17.33
N LYS A 115 17.32 -23.76 16.46
CA LYS A 115 18.29 -24.85 16.54
C LYS A 115 19.08 -24.82 17.85
N SER A 116 19.68 -23.68 18.19
CA SER A 116 20.46 -23.52 19.42
C SER A 116 19.63 -23.71 20.69
N VAL A 117 18.35 -23.28 20.69
CA VAL A 117 17.44 -23.54 21.80
C VAL A 117 17.18 -25.04 21.96
N LEU A 118 16.92 -25.73 20.85
CA LEU A 118 16.66 -27.18 20.85
C LEU A 118 17.89 -28.00 21.23
N GLU A 119 19.08 -27.68 20.71
CA GLU A 119 20.34 -28.37 21.06
C GLU A 119 20.69 -28.17 22.54
N ARG A 120 20.54 -26.95 23.05
CA ARG A 120 20.76 -26.65 24.47
C ARG A 120 19.78 -27.39 25.37
N ALA A 121 18.52 -27.53 24.94
CA ALA A 121 17.50 -28.27 25.69
C ALA A 121 17.66 -29.81 25.55
N ALA A 122 18.19 -30.29 24.42
CA ALA A 122 18.43 -31.71 24.21
C ALA A 122 19.75 -32.20 24.82
N GLY A 123 20.66 -31.28 25.16
CA GLY A 123 21.98 -31.63 25.67
C GLY A 123 22.91 -32.22 24.62
N GLY A 124 22.63 -32.00 23.33
CA GLY A 124 23.39 -32.57 22.22
C GLY A 124 22.87 -32.13 20.85
N GLU A 125 23.53 -32.61 19.80
CA GLU A 125 23.12 -32.36 18.42
C GLU A 125 21.76 -33.00 18.13
N MET A 126 20.91 -32.28 17.40
CA MET A 126 19.61 -32.79 16.97
C MET A 126 19.71 -33.66 15.70
N PRO A 127 18.69 -34.45 15.37
CA PRO A 127 18.64 -35.19 14.10
C PRO A 127 18.88 -34.28 12.90
N GLN A 128 19.75 -34.72 11.99
CA GLN A 128 20.19 -33.93 10.83
C GLN A 128 19.02 -33.46 9.94
N ASN A 129 17.99 -34.30 9.81
CA ASN A 129 16.81 -33.97 9.01
C ASN A 129 15.98 -32.83 9.62
N VAL A 130 15.93 -32.72 10.96
CA VAL A 130 15.26 -31.62 11.66
C VAL A 130 16.05 -30.32 11.43
N ALA A 131 17.38 -30.35 11.64
CA ALA A 131 18.24 -29.20 11.41
C ALA A 131 18.15 -28.68 9.97
N TYR A 132 18.21 -29.57 8.98
CA TYR A 132 18.07 -29.23 7.57
C TYR A 132 16.70 -28.61 7.25
N SER A 133 15.63 -29.19 7.80
CA SER A 133 14.28 -28.72 7.56
C SER A 133 14.03 -27.34 8.15
N LEU A 134 14.60 -27.02 9.32
CA LEU A 134 14.50 -25.67 9.91
C LEU A 134 15.08 -24.60 8.98
N VAL A 135 16.27 -24.85 8.41
CA VAL A 135 16.93 -23.93 7.46
C VAL A 135 16.10 -23.80 6.18
N GLU A 136 15.60 -24.91 5.64
CA GLU A 136 14.80 -24.88 4.42
C GLU A 136 13.44 -24.20 4.63
N TRP A 137 12.79 -24.40 5.78
CA TRP A 137 11.56 -23.69 6.12
C TRP A 137 11.79 -22.20 6.31
N GLU A 138 12.92 -21.78 6.88
CA GLU A 138 13.31 -20.37 6.92
C GLU A 138 13.49 -19.79 5.52
N ARG A 139 14.27 -20.45 4.67
CA ARG A 139 14.50 -20.03 3.28
C ARG A 139 13.20 -19.89 2.50
N GLN A 140 12.27 -20.83 2.66
CA GLN A 140 10.95 -20.77 2.01
C GLN A 140 10.08 -19.64 2.57
N THR A 141 10.13 -19.39 3.88
CA THR A 141 9.35 -18.33 4.53
C THR A 141 9.86 -16.94 4.13
N ARG A 142 11.17 -16.75 4.03
CA ARG A 142 11.82 -15.49 3.65
C ARG A 142 11.91 -15.26 2.14
N ARG A 143 11.33 -16.12 1.31
CA ARG A 143 11.31 -15.96 -0.16
C ARG A 143 10.56 -14.68 -0.59
N ILE A 144 9.58 -14.27 0.20
CA ILE A 144 8.78 -13.08 -0.03
C ILE A 144 8.71 -12.32 1.31
N GLU A 145 9.20 -11.09 1.34
CA GLU A 145 9.07 -10.21 2.49
C GLU A 145 7.99 -9.15 2.20
N ILE A 146 7.15 -8.89 3.19
CA ILE A 146 6.08 -7.89 3.12
C ILE A 146 6.36 -6.83 4.19
N TRP A 147 6.43 -5.58 3.76
CA TRP A 147 6.60 -4.42 4.64
C TRP A 147 5.28 -3.64 4.67
N PRO A 148 4.44 -3.81 5.71
CA PRO A 148 3.10 -3.20 5.75
C PRO A 148 3.12 -1.67 5.86
N GLY A 149 4.27 -1.07 6.14
CA GLY A 149 4.49 0.37 6.08
C GLY A 149 5.95 0.66 5.79
N ALA A 150 6.19 1.51 4.79
CA ALA A 150 7.49 2.08 4.49
C ALA A 150 7.31 3.59 4.29
N THR A 151 8.17 4.39 4.90
CA THR A 151 8.25 5.82 4.59
C THR A 151 9.30 6.00 3.52
N LEU A 152 8.92 6.62 2.41
CA LEU A 152 9.78 6.82 1.26
C LEU A 152 10.11 8.30 1.13
N LEU A 153 11.36 8.59 0.81
CA LEU A 153 11.80 9.89 0.33
C LEU A 153 12.12 9.75 -1.16
N GLU A 154 11.46 10.57 -1.98
CA GLU A 154 11.73 10.69 -3.40
C GLU A 154 12.25 12.10 -3.70
N VAL A 155 13.25 12.19 -4.57
CA VAL A 155 13.82 13.45 -5.06
C VAL A 155 13.71 13.52 -6.57
N ASP A 156 13.73 14.73 -7.12
CA ASP A 156 13.71 14.98 -8.57
C ASP A 156 15.07 14.80 -9.23
N ASP A 157 16.17 14.96 -8.49
CA ASP A 157 17.54 14.79 -8.97
C ASP A 157 18.32 13.76 -8.16
N ALA A 158 18.94 12.79 -8.85
CA ALA A 158 19.77 11.76 -8.24
C ALA A 158 20.98 12.34 -7.50
N SER A 159 21.52 13.48 -7.98
CA SER A 159 22.67 14.14 -7.36
C SER A 159 22.34 14.70 -5.96
N LEU A 160 21.09 15.12 -5.75
CA LEU A 160 20.61 15.55 -4.44
C LEU A 160 20.59 14.35 -3.47
N LEU A 161 20.08 13.20 -3.90
CA LEU A 161 20.08 12.01 -3.05
C LEU A 161 21.50 11.54 -2.74
N ASP A 162 22.42 11.62 -3.70
CA ASP A 162 23.85 11.32 -3.48
C ASP A 162 24.44 12.21 -2.39
N THR A 163 24.16 13.51 -2.45
CA THR A 163 24.63 14.49 -1.46
C THR A 163 24.07 14.19 -0.06
N LEU A 164 22.78 13.87 0.05
CA LEU A 164 22.14 13.50 1.32
C LEU A 164 22.73 12.21 1.91
N PHE A 165 23.08 11.23 1.07
CA PHE A 165 23.69 9.97 1.53
C PHE A 165 25.18 10.13 1.87
N ALA A 166 25.87 11.13 1.32
CA ALA A 166 27.27 11.42 1.61
C ALA A 166 27.47 12.09 2.98
N ASP A 167 26.45 12.77 3.51
CA ASP A 167 26.52 13.47 4.80
C ASP A 167 26.24 12.51 5.98
N PRO A 168 27.22 12.20 6.85
CA PRO A 168 27.08 11.20 7.93
C PRO A 168 25.88 11.38 8.89
N PRO A 169 25.62 12.57 9.47
CA PRO A 169 24.44 12.81 10.31
C PRO A 169 23.12 12.52 9.58
N ILE A 170 23.03 12.88 8.30
CA ILE A 170 21.82 12.68 7.48
C ILE A 170 21.68 11.20 7.12
N ARG A 171 22.77 10.56 6.69
CA ARG A 171 22.83 9.14 6.33
C ARG A 171 22.37 8.23 7.47
N ALA A 172 22.61 8.60 8.72
CA ALA A 172 22.18 7.86 9.91
C ALA A 172 20.65 7.87 10.11
N LEU A 173 19.94 8.84 9.51
CA LEU A 173 18.48 8.91 9.56
C LEU A 173 17.81 8.15 8.41
N PHE A 174 18.55 7.86 7.34
CA PHE A 174 18.08 7.10 6.20
C PHE A 174 18.31 5.60 6.37
N GLY A 175 17.35 4.81 5.88
CA GLY A 175 17.47 3.37 5.75
C GLY A 175 18.26 2.98 4.50
N ARG A 176 17.61 2.21 3.64
CA ARG A 176 18.16 1.70 2.38
C ARG A 176 17.93 2.70 1.25
N ARG A 177 18.85 2.77 0.30
CA ARG A 177 18.58 3.42 -0.99
C ARG A 177 17.92 2.38 -1.91
N LEU A 178 16.75 2.71 -2.43
CA LEU A 178 15.93 1.80 -3.25
C LEU A 178 16.13 2.05 -4.75
N SER A 179 16.38 3.30 -5.14
CA SER A 179 16.71 3.69 -6.51
C SER A 179 17.61 4.94 -6.52
N PRO A 180 18.08 5.41 -7.69
CA PRO A 180 18.81 6.68 -7.78
C PRO A 180 18.03 7.88 -7.22
N LEU A 181 16.69 7.85 -7.24
CA LEU A 181 15.81 8.93 -6.79
C LEU A 181 15.04 8.62 -5.50
N LEU A 182 15.06 7.37 -5.03
CA LEU A 182 14.17 6.91 -3.97
C LEU A 182 14.94 6.23 -2.83
N ALA A 183 14.67 6.64 -1.61
CA ALA A 183 15.25 6.10 -0.38
C ALA A 183 14.19 5.80 0.67
N GLU A 184 14.50 4.82 1.52
CA GLU A 184 13.69 4.47 2.69
C GLU A 184 14.08 5.37 3.88
N VAL A 185 13.08 5.84 4.60
CA VAL A 185 13.21 6.58 5.85
C VAL A 185 12.56 5.74 6.95
N MET A 186 13.23 5.66 8.11
CA MET A 186 12.62 5.03 9.28
C MET A 186 11.49 5.92 9.80
N PRO A 187 10.26 5.42 9.99
CA PRO A 187 9.13 6.26 10.42
C PRO A 187 9.40 7.05 11.71
N GLN A 188 10.19 6.49 12.64
CA GLN A 188 10.56 7.16 13.89
C GLN A 188 11.52 8.34 13.70
N GLN A 189 12.27 8.36 12.59
CA GLN A 189 13.24 9.41 12.25
C GLN A 189 12.66 10.48 11.33
N LEU A 190 11.42 10.35 10.86
CA LEU A 190 10.81 11.26 9.89
C LEU A 190 10.91 12.73 10.33
N SER A 191 10.56 13.04 11.58
CA SER A 191 10.64 14.41 12.11
C SER A 191 12.07 14.94 12.19
N ALA A 192 13.06 14.07 12.39
CA ALA A 192 14.47 14.47 12.38
C ALA A 192 14.94 14.75 10.94
N VAL A 193 14.56 13.91 9.98
CA VAL A 193 14.84 14.12 8.55
C VAL A 193 14.26 15.44 8.08
N GLN A 194 12.99 15.74 8.40
CA GLN A 194 12.37 17.01 8.02
C GLN A 194 13.14 18.23 8.56
N LYS A 195 13.57 18.17 9.83
CA LYS A 195 14.34 19.25 10.44
C LYS A 195 15.67 19.46 9.73
N ILE A 196 16.38 18.38 9.38
CA ILE A 196 17.66 18.54 8.68
C ILE A 196 17.44 19.04 7.26
N LEU A 197 16.44 18.53 6.53
CA LEU A 197 16.10 19.05 5.21
C LEU A 197 15.81 20.56 5.27
N TRP A 198 15.04 21.03 6.25
CA TRP A 198 14.80 22.46 6.46
C TRP A 198 16.08 23.25 6.73
N GLN A 199 17.01 22.72 7.54
CA GLN A 199 18.30 23.37 7.80
C GLN A 199 19.16 23.50 6.54
N HIS A 200 19.00 22.57 5.59
CA HIS A 200 19.65 22.60 4.29
C HIS A 200 18.80 23.32 3.21
N ASN A 201 17.78 24.09 3.60
CA ASN A 201 16.88 24.84 2.71
C ASN A 201 16.05 23.95 1.73
N HIS A 202 15.84 22.68 2.08
CA HIS A 202 14.92 21.80 1.37
C HIS A 202 13.60 21.70 2.14
N LEU A 203 12.48 22.04 1.50
CA LEU A 203 11.14 21.97 2.07
C LEU A 203 10.42 20.71 1.53
N PRO A 204 10.40 19.59 2.27
CA PRO A 204 9.77 18.36 1.78
C PRO A 204 8.25 18.47 1.82
N ALA A 205 7.60 18.06 0.74
CA ALA A 205 6.17 17.78 0.74
C ALA A 205 5.90 16.43 1.43
N LEU A 206 4.79 16.32 2.16
CA LEU A 206 4.35 15.07 2.79
C LEU A 206 3.10 14.54 2.09
N THR A 207 3.25 13.43 1.37
CA THR A 207 2.15 12.76 0.70
C THR A 207 1.75 11.51 1.48
N PRO A 208 0.56 11.48 2.12
CA PRO A 208 0.11 10.30 2.83
C PRO A 208 -0.30 9.19 1.85
N ALA A 209 -0.04 7.94 2.23
CA ALA A 209 -0.56 6.78 1.51
C ALA A 209 -2.10 6.79 1.49
N PRO A 210 -2.74 6.37 0.39
CA PRO A 210 -4.19 6.30 0.32
C PRO A 210 -4.72 5.25 1.31
N THR A 211 -5.70 5.64 2.12
CA THR A 211 -6.40 4.75 3.07
C THR A 211 -7.53 4.01 2.34
N GLN A 212 -7.22 2.86 1.76
CA GLN A 212 -8.12 1.79 1.27
C GLN A 212 -9.35 2.12 0.38
N GLU A 213 -9.64 3.36 0.01
CA GLU A 213 -10.83 3.72 -0.79
C GLU A 213 -10.57 4.08 -2.27
N THR A 214 -9.40 3.74 -2.82
CA THR A 214 -9.12 3.89 -4.25
C THR A 214 -9.61 2.67 -5.04
N GLY A 215 -10.92 2.47 -5.08
CA GLY A 215 -11.59 1.64 -6.09
C GLY A 215 -12.09 2.50 -7.27
N GLU A 216 -12.35 1.89 -8.42
CA GLU A 216 -12.91 2.60 -9.60
C GLU A 216 -14.23 3.35 -9.28
N TYR A 217 -14.97 2.86 -8.29
CA TYR A 217 -16.22 3.44 -7.79
C TYR A 217 -16.07 4.22 -6.48
N GLY A 218 -14.87 4.20 -5.87
CA GLY A 218 -14.56 4.93 -4.63
C GLY A 218 -14.40 6.43 -4.85
N ARG A 219 -14.36 7.20 -3.76
CA ARG A 219 -14.04 8.63 -3.82
C ARG A 219 -12.55 8.79 -4.14
N LEU A 220 -12.23 9.61 -5.14
CA LEU A 220 -10.85 9.95 -5.43
C LEU A 220 -10.24 10.69 -4.22
N PRO A 221 -9.02 10.35 -3.79
CA PRO A 221 -8.30 11.09 -2.75
C PRO A 221 -8.35 12.61 -3.01
N ALA A 222 -8.62 13.38 -1.96
CA ALA A 222 -8.50 14.82 -2.02
C ALA A 222 -7.01 15.19 -2.07
N ARG A 223 -6.47 15.31 -3.28
CA ARG A 223 -5.09 15.74 -3.53
C ARG A 223 -5.10 16.91 -4.49
N GLU A 224 -4.02 17.68 -4.47
CA GLU A 224 -3.86 18.80 -5.37
C GLU A 224 -3.73 18.33 -6.83
N PRO A 225 -4.18 19.14 -7.80
CA PRO A 225 -3.91 18.87 -9.21
C PRO A 225 -2.42 18.63 -9.45
N GLN A 226 -2.09 17.55 -10.15
CA GLN A 226 -0.70 17.15 -10.41
C GLN A 226 -0.26 17.49 -11.84
N TRP A 227 -1.21 17.62 -12.78
CA TRP A 227 -0.91 17.82 -14.20
C TRP A 227 -1.71 18.95 -14.84
N ARG A 228 -1.15 19.56 -15.88
CA ARG A 228 -1.89 20.34 -16.87
C ARG A 228 -2.10 19.48 -18.11
N LEU A 229 -3.36 19.32 -18.51
CA LEU A 229 -3.73 18.51 -19.66
C LEU A 229 -3.84 19.39 -20.91
N HIS A 230 -2.99 19.11 -21.89
CA HIS A 230 -2.99 19.80 -23.18
C HIS A 230 -4.00 19.18 -24.14
N ASP A 231 -4.38 19.94 -25.17
CA ASP A 231 -5.31 19.49 -26.19
C ASP A 231 -4.80 18.25 -26.93
N ASP A 232 -3.50 18.11 -27.15
CA ASP A 232 -2.92 16.93 -27.82
C ASP A 232 -2.88 15.66 -26.95
N GLY A 233 -3.34 15.75 -25.70
CA GLY A 233 -3.34 14.65 -24.74
C GLY A 233 -2.04 14.54 -23.94
N LEU A 234 -1.14 15.52 -24.00
CA LEU A 234 0.03 15.56 -23.11
C LEU A 234 -0.35 16.00 -21.69
N LEU A 235 0.11 15.25 -20.70
CA LEU A 235 -0.01 15.56 -19.27
C LEU A 235 1.31 16.16 -18.79
N GLN A 236 1.37 17.49 -18.72
CA GLN A 236 2.52 18.20 -18.18
C GLN A 236 2.47 18.23 -16.65
N PRO A 237 3.48 17.72 -15.92
CA PRO A 237 3.49 17.76 -14.46
C PRO A 237 3.69 19.18 -13.92
N PHE A 238 3.04 19.52 -12.80
CA PHE A 238 3.30 20.77 -12.06
C PHE A 238 4.53 20.72 -11.19
N TYR A 239 4.78 19.55 -10.62
CA TYR A 239 5.81 19.32 -9.62
C TYR A 239 6.90 18.43 -10.21
N ALA A 240 8.15 18.68 -9.79
CA ALA A 240 9.30 17.89 -10.25
C ALA A 240 9.20 16.42 -9.80
N VAL A 241 8.65 16.19 -8.61
CA VAL A 241 8.22 14.87 -8.12
C VAL A 241 6.71 14.81 -8.14
N SER A 242 6.16 13.90 -8.95
CA SER A 242 4.72 13.65 -8.99
C SER A 242 4.31 12.69 -7.88
N ASP A 243 3.06 12.77 -7.44
CA ASP A 243 2.52 11.80 -6.49
C ASP A 243 2.60 10.35 -7.04
N LEU A 244 3.42 9.51 -6.39
CA LEU A 244 3.71 8.13 -6.79
C LEU A 244 2.44 7.31 -7.07
N TYR A 245 1.39 7.46 -6.26
CA TYR A 245 0.17 6.67 -6.41
C TYR A 245 -0.64 7.13 -7.62
N LEU A 246 -0.70 8.45 -7.86
CA LEU A 246 -1.41 9.00 -9.01
C LEU A 246 -0.64 8.73 -10.30
N ALA A 247 0.70 8.78 -10.27
CA ALA A 247 1.53 8.41 -11.41
C ALA A 247 1.32 6.94 -11.80
N ALA A 248 1.25 6.04 -10.83
CA ALA A 248 0.94 4.63 -11.08
C ALA A 248 -0.45 4.43 -11.71
N ASP A 249 -1.46 5.21 -11.29
CA ASP A 249 -2.78 5.17 -11.92
C ASP A 249 -2.76 5.68 -13.37
N VAL A 250 -2.06 6.80 -13.64
CA VAL A 250 -1.90 7.36 -14.99
C VAL A 250 -1.20 6.38 -15.93
N GLU A 251 -0.18 5.65 -15.46
CA GLU A 251 0.54 4.66 -16.25
C GLU A 251 -0.33 3.52 -16.78
N ARG A 252 -1.49 3.26 -16.17
CA ARG A 252 -2.42 2.22 -16.61
C ARG A 252 -3.15 2.58 -17.91
N PHE A 253 -3.38 3.88 -18.17
CA PHE A 253 -4.14 4.35 -19.34
C PHE A 253 -3.41 5.39 -20.21
N CYS A 254 -2.21 5.82 -19.81
CA CYS A 254 -1.33 6.69 -20.59
C CYS A 254 -0.05 5.95 -21.02
N THR A 255 0.70 6.56 -21.93
CA THR A 255 2.03 6.12 -22.34
C THR A 255 3.04 7.23 -22.10
N ARG A 256 4.29 6.91 -21.80
CA ARG A 256 5.35 7.92 -21.74
C ARG A 256 5.72 8.37 -23.15
N ASP A 257 5.81 9.68 -23.33
CA ASP A 257 6.23 10.34 -24.54
C ASP A 257 7.76 10.30 -24.64
N GLU A 258 8.31 9.84 -25.76
CA GLU A 258 9.77 9.68 -25.92
C GLU A 258 10.51 11.01 -25.94
N THR A 259 9.85 12.09 -26.34
CA THR A 259 10.48 13.42 -26.52
C THR A 259 10.48 14.22 -25.22
N SER A 260 9.37 14.21 -24.49
CA SER A 260 9.18 15.02 -23.27
C SER A 260 9.30 14.21 -21.97
N SER A 261 9.35 12.88 -22.03
CA SER A 261 9.23 11.97 -20.86
C SER A 261 7.94 12.10 -20.05
N TRP A 262 7.00 12.95 -20.49
CA TRP A 262 5.70 13.14 -19.87
C TRP A 262 4.71 12.05 -20.27
N TYR A 263 3.60 11.95 -19.56
CA TYR A 263 2.53 11.03 -19.95
C TYR A 263 1.70 11.63 -21.09
N ARG A 264 1.35 10.81 -22.07
CA ARG A 264 0.44 11.14 -23.16
C ARG A 264 -0.72 10.15 -23.18
N ILE A 265 -1.94 10.67 -23.28
CA ILE A 265 -3.12 9.85 -23.56
C ILE A 265 -3.32 9.74 -25.07
N THR A 266 -3.41 8.52 -25.56
CA THR A 266 -3.67 8.21 -26.98
C THR A 266 -4.82 7.23 -27.08
N ALA A 267 -5.39 7.08 -28.28
CA ALA A 267 -6.41 6.06 -28.54
C ALA A 267 -5.94 4.66 -28.12
N GLN A 268 -4.70 4.30 -28.43
CA GLN A 268 -4.11 3.00 -28.11
C GLN A 268 -3.88 2.83 -26.61
N SER A 269 -3.38 3.86 -25.91
CA SER A 269 -3.12 3.78 -24.47
C SER A 269 -4.42 3.67 -23.68
N LEU A 270 -5.45 4.43 -24.08
CA LEU A 270 -6.77 4.36 -23.45
C LEU A 270 -7.42 3.00 -23.70
N GLN A 271 -7.42 2.49 -24.93
CA GLN A 271 -7.98 1.17 -25.24
C GLN A 271 -7.29 0.05 -24.45
N ARG A 272 -5.98 0.14 -24.27
CA ARG A 272 -5.23 -0.79 -23.40
C ARG A 272 -5.73 -0.73 -21.95
N GLY A 273 -5.92 0.47 -21.41
CA GLY A 273 -6.46 0.66 -20.06
C GLY A 273 -7.87 0.08 -19.91
N LEU A 274 -8.73 0.30 -20.91
CA LEU A 274 -10.09 -0.26 -20.94
C LEU A 274 -10.08 -1.79 -20.97
N GLN A 275 -9.19 -2.41 -21.75
CA GLN A 275 -9.02 -3.87 -21.79
C GLN A 275 -8.48 -4.44 -20.47
N GLN A 276 -7.71 -3.65 -19.71
CA GLN A 276 -7.23 -4.01 -18.37
C GLN A 276 -8.28 -3.81 -17.27
N GLY A 277 -9.53 -3.49 -17.64
CA GLY A 277 -10.66 -3.38 -16.74
C GLY A 277 -10.97 -1.98 -16.23
N ILE A 278 -10.24 -0.95 -16.67
CA ILE A 278 -10.51 0.44 -16.27
C ILE A 278 -11.73 0.96 -17.01
N SER A 279 -12.69 1.55 -16.32
CA SER A 279 -13.81 2.22 -16.99
C SER A 279 -13.45 3.60 -17.56
N LEU A 280 -14.03 3.96 -18.72
CA LEU A 280 -13.89 5.31 -19.29
C LEU A 280 -14.35 6.41 -18.32
N ALA A 281 -15.44 6.15 -17.58
CA ALA A 281 -15.96 7.06 -16.57
C ALA A 281 -14.94 7.35 -15.47
N TYR A 282 -14.19 6.33 -15.03
CA TYR A 282 -13.09 6.50 -14.08
C TYR A 282 -11.99 7.39 -14.65
N VAL A 283 -11.53 7.15 -15.87
CA VAL A 283 -10.47 7.95 -16.52
C VAL A 283 -10.89 9.42 -16.63
N ILE A 284 -12.12 9.69 -17.08
CA ILE A 284 -12.65 11.05 -17.19
C ILE A 284 -12.68 11.72 -15.82
N ARG A 285 -13.23 11.04 -14.80
CA ARG A 285 -13.30 11.57 -13.43
C ARG A 285 -11.91 11.83 -12.85
N PHE A 286 -10.94 10.94 -13.11
CA PHE A 286 -9.55 11.06 -12.68
C PHE A 286 -8.91 12.31 -13.27
N LEU A 287 -8.98 12.47 -14.60
CA LEU A 287 -8.39 13.61 -15.29
C LEU A 287 -9.09 14.93 -14.90
N GLN A 288 -10.41 14.93 -14.70
CA GLN A 288 -11.13 16.11 -14.22
C GLN A 288 -10.70 16.56 -12.82
N HIS A 289 -10.34 15.60 -11.95
CA HIS A 289 -10.01 15.88 -10.55
C HIS A 289 -8.53 16.22 -10.35
N TYR A 290 -7.62 15.56 -11.07
CA TYR A 290 -6.17 15.75 -10.90
C TYR A 290 -5.50 16.60 -11.99
N CYS A 291 -6.24 17.07 -13.01
CA CYS A 291 -5.74 18.04 -13.97
C CYS A 291 -6.28 19.45 -13.69
N GLU A 292 -5.39 20.45 -13.74
CA GLU A 292 -5.79 21.86 -13.61
C GLU A 292 -6.71 22.26 -14.78
N GLY A 293 -7.82 22.90 -14.46
CA GLY A 293 -8.80 23.33 -15.46
C GLY A 293 -9.64 22.20 -16.07
N GLY A 294 -9.44 20.96 -15.61
CA GLY A 294 -10.15 19.78 -16.10
C GLY A 294 -9.72 19.33 -17.49
N ILE A 295 -10.64 18.69 -18.22
CA ILE A 295 -10.37 18.15 -19.56
C ILE A 295 -10.79 19.17 -20.62
N PRO A 296 -9.91 19.54 -21.56
CA PRO A 296 -10.31 20.34 -22.72
C PRO A 296 -11.47 19.66 -23.47
N GLY A 297 -12.52 20.41 -23.81
CA GLY A 297 -13.70 19.84 -24.50
C GLY A 297 -13.33 19.10 -25.80
N SER A 298 -12.27 19.59 -26.44
CA SER A 298 -11.59 19.03 -27.60
C SER A 298 -11.11 17.59 -27.42
N LEU A 299 -10.53 17.32 -26.26
CA LEU A 299 -9.99 16.03 -25.89
C LEU A 299 -11.08 15.13 -25.30
N LEU A 300 -12.04 15.69 -24.56
CA LEU A 300 -13.17 14.93 -24.00
C LEU A 300 -13.98 14.21 -25.08
N ILE A 301 -14.21 14.86 -26.23
CA ILE A 301 -14.85 14.25 -27.39
C ILE A 301 -14.04 13.02 -27.87
N ARG A 302 -12.73 13.17 -28.04
CA ARG A 302 -11.84 12.08 -28.46
C ARG A 302 -11.79 10.94 -27.46
N LEU A 303 -11.72 11.22 -26.16
CA LEU A 303 -11.76 10.21 -25.11
C LEU A 303 -13.05 9.37 -25.17
N LYS A 304 -14.20 10.03 -25.39
CA LYS A 304 -15.48 9.34 -25.55
C LYS A 304 -15.54 8.50 -26.82
N LEU A 305 -15.01 9.00 -27.95
CA LEU A 305 -14.90 8.23 -29.19
C LEU A 305 -14.01 6.98 -29.01
N TRP A 306 -12.83 7.15 -28.43
CA TRP A 306 -11.88 6.06 -28.20
C TRP A 306 -12.40 5.00 -27.23
N GLY A 307 -13.21 5.39 -26.25
CA GLY A 307 -13.84 4.48 -25.30
C GLY A 307 -15.22 3.95 -25.70
N GLY A 308 -15.63 4.14 -26.97
CA GLY A 308 -16.88 3.57 -27.49
C GLY A 308 -18.16 4.23 -26.97
N GLY A 309 -18.07 5.41 -26.35
CA GLY A 309 -19.23 6.11 -25.78
C GLY A 309 -20.25 6.62 -26.81
N TYR A 310 -19.89 6.61 -28.08
CA TYR A 310 -20.77 6.98 -29.20
C TYR A 310 -21.11 5.79 -30.12
N ALA A 311 -20.72 4.54 -29.76
CA ALA A 311 -20.85 3.38 -30.63
C ALA A 311 -22.31 2.99 -30.96
N GLU A 312 -23.28 3.44 -30.14
CA GLU A 312 -24.72 3.24 -30.37
C GLU A 312 -25.38 4.39 -31.16
N GLN A 313 -24.66 5.48 -31.45
CA GLN A 313 -25.23 6.66 -32.10
C GLN A 313 -24.92 6.65 -33.61
N LYS A 314 -25.96 6.85 -34.42
CA LYS A 314 -25.86 7.03 -35.88
C LYS A 314 -24.79 8.11 -36.21
N PRO A 315 -24.08 7.99 -37.35
CA PRO A 315 -23.04 8.96 -37.74
C PRO A 315 -23.59 10.38 -37.77
N VAL A 316 -22.72 11.36 -37.52
CA VAL A 316 -23.11 12.78 -37.60
C VAL A 316 -23.35 13.10 -39.06
N GLN A 317 -24.62 13.27 -39.45
CA GLN A 317 -25.02 13.63 -40.80
C GLN A 317 -24.97 15.15 -40.99
N VAL A 318 -24.39 15.59 -42.09
CA VAL A 318 -24.37 17.01 -42.47
C VAL A 318 -25.11 17.19 -43.80
N GLU A 319 -26.41 17.44 -43.71
CA GLU A 319 -27.25 17.66 -44.89
C GLU A 319 -27.39 19.14 -45.24
N ARG A 320 -27.42 19.45 -46.55
CA ARG A 320 -27.72 20.79 -47.09
C ARG A 320 -29.18 20.83 -47.55
N THR A 321 -30.11 20.74 -46.61
CA THR A 321 -31.54 20.66 -46.92
C THR A 321 -32.25 21.93 -46.45
N PRO A 322 -33.06 22.62 -47.29
CA PRO A 322 -33.85 23.75 -46.84
C PRO A 322 -34.88 23.28 -45.80
N LEU A 323 -34.71 23.72 -44.55
CA LEU A 323 -35.59 23.35 -43.43
C LEU A 323 -36.75 24.34 -43.32
N LEU A 324 -37.97 23.82 -43.40
CA LEU A 324 -39.19 24.58 -43.17
C LEU A 324 -39.61 24.44 -41.70
N SER A 325 -39.45 25.50 -40.90
CA SER A 325 -39.88 25.50 -39.50
C SER A 325 -41.36 25.91 -39.42
N LEU A 326 -42.23 24.96 -39.15
CA LEU A 326 -43.68 25.16 -39.05
C LEU A 326 -44.21 24.63 -37.70
N PRO A 327 -45.27 25.23 -37.14
CA PRO A 327 -46.04 24.62 -36.06
C PRO A 327 -46.69 23.31 -36.52
N ALA A 328 -46.81 22.32 -35.62
CA ALA A 328 -47.33 20.98 -35.95
C ALA A 328 -48.69 21.00 -36.66
N HIS A 329 -49.62 21.85 -36.22
CA HIS A 329 -50.95 21.99 -36.84
C HIS A 329 -50.90 22.49 -38.29
N VAL A 330 -49.91 23.32 -38.64
CA VAL A 330 -49.73 23.83 -40.01
C VAL A 330 -49.15 22.75 -40.91
N LEU A 331 -48.30 21.86 -40.38
CA LEU A 331 -47.77 20.74 -41.14
C LEU A 331 -48.87 19.73 -41.49
N GLU A 332 -49.76 19.41 -40.53
CA GLU A 332 -50.93 18.55 -40.76
C GLU A 332 -51.84 19.10 -41.86
N ASP A 333 -52.11 20.41 -41.84
CA ASP A 333 -52.92 21.09 -42.86
C ASP A 333 -52.24 21.06 -44.25
N LEU A 334 -50.91 21.24 -44.31
CA LEU A 334 -50.14 21.24 -45.56
C LEU A 334 -49.91 19.83 -46.14
N GLN A 335 -49.93 18.79 -45.31
CA GLN A 335 -49.92 17.39 -45.78
C GLN A 335 -51.25 16.98 -46.43
N GLY A 336 -52.35 17.69 -46.13
CA GLY A 336 -53.66 17.47 -46.74
C GLY A 336 -53.83 18.07 -48.15
N ASP A 337 -52.87 18.88 -48.61
CA ASP A 337 -52.86 19.48 -49.94
C ASP A 337 -52.01 18.63 -50.91
N GLU A 338 -52.65 18.04 -51.93
CA GLU A 338 -52.01 17.11 -52.88
C GLU A 338 -50.85 17.75 -53.68
N GLU A 339 -50.88 19.05 -53.95
CA GLU A 339 -49.81 19.73 -54.70
C GLU A 339 -48.59 19.99 -53.81
N ILE A 340 -48.82 20.33 -52.53
CA ILE A 340 -47.75 20.65 -51.56
C ILE A 340 -47.14 19.37 -50.99
N GLN A 341 -47.95 18.33 -50.77
CA GLN A 341 -47.48 17.03 -50.29
C GLN A 341 -46.44 16.39 -51.23
N GLN A 342 -46.57 16.59 -52.55
CA GLN A 342 -45.59 16.10 -53.52
C GLN A 342 -44.23 16.81 -53.45
N LEU A 343 -44.19 18.00 -52.84
CA LEU A 343 -42.99 18.82 -52.66
C LEU A 343 -42.37 18.69 -51.26
N LEU A 344 -43.10 18.15 -50.29
CA LEU A 344 -42.62 17.91 -48.93
C LEU A 344 -41.73 16.65 -48.89
N GLY A 345 -40.56 16.77 -48.27
CA GLY A 345 -39.64 15.64 -48.03
C GLY A 345 -40.03 14.82 -46.79
N GLU A 346 -39.18 13.86 -46.42
CA GLU A 346 -39.36 13.05 -45.21
C GLU A 346 -39.30 13.93 -43.94
N GLU A 347 -40.20 13.67 -42.99
CA GLU A 347 -40.14 14.30 -41.67
C GLU A 347 -38.93 13.74 -40.92
N ILE A 348 -38.03 14.62 -40.49
CA ILE A 348 -36.83 14.23 -39.75
C ILE A 348 -37.26 13.78 -38.35
N GLU A 349 -37.08 12.48 -38.05
CA GLU A 349 -37.45 11.87 -36.76
C GLU A 349 -36.85 12.59 -35.54
N HIS A 350 -37.58 12.54 -34.42
CA HIS A 350 -37.26 13.19 -33.13
C HIS A 350 -35.99 12.65 -32.43
N ASP A 351 -35.29 11.66 -33.00
CA ASP A 351 -34.11 11.04 -32.39
C ASP A 351 -32.84 11.90 -32.55
N HIS A 352 -32.87 12.91 -33.44
CA HIS A 352 -31.76 13.83 -33.68
C HIS A 352 -32.10 15.28 -33.31
N ARG A 353 -31.19 15.95 -32.60
CA ARG A 353 -31.31 17.40 -32.32
C ARG A 353 -30.60 18.19 -33.42
N LEU A 354 -31.37 18.93 -34.21
CA LEU A 354 -30.84 19.78 -35.28
C LEU A 354 -30.24 21.08 -34.71
N VAL A 355 -29.08 21.48 -35.24
CA VAL A 355 -28.39 22.73 -34.89
C VAL A 355 -28.21 23.54 -36.16
N ARG A 356 -28.71 24.78 -36.17
CA ARG A 356 -28.51 25.70 -37.30
C ARG A 356 -27.06 26.18 -37.33
N VAL A 357 -26.38 25.98 -38.45
CA VAL A 357 -25.01 26.46 -38.71
C VAL A 357 -25.05 27.37 -39.93
N ASP A 358 -24.45 28.56 -39.82
CA ASP A 358 -24.36 29.48 -40.96
C ASP A 358 -23.52 28.84 -42.09
N GLU A 359 -23.91 29.02 -43.35
CA GLU A 359 -23.28 28.40 -44.52
C GLU A 359 -21.75 28.62 -44.58
N GLN A 360 -21.29 29.77 -44.11
CA GLN A 360 -19.87 30.14 -44.09
C GLN A 360 -19.02 29.32 -43.09
N HIS A 361 -19.66 28.74 -42.07
CA HIS A 361 -18.99 27.97 -41.01
C HIS A 361 -19.08 26.46 -41.20
N VAL A 362 -19.91 25.98 -42.15
CA VAL A 362 -20.17 24.55 -42.36
C VAL A 362 -18.90 23.80 -42.76
N GLU A 363 -18.11 24.29 -43.71
CA GLU A 363 -16.88 23.61 -44.14
C GLU A 363 -15.83 23.54 -43.03
N HIS A 364 -15.69 24.61 -42.25
CA HIS A 364 -14.79 24.65 -41.11
C HIS A 364 -15.24 23.69 -39.99
N LEU A 365 -16.54 23.61 -39.73
CA LEU A 365 -17.11 22.69 -38.75
C LEU A 365 -16.91 21.23 -39.16
N ILE A 366 -17.14 20.89 -40.44
CA ILE A 366 -16.89 19.55 -41.00
C ILE A 366 -15.42 19.17 -40.81
N ALA A 367 -14.49 20.08 -41.13
CA ALA A 367 -13.07 19.85 -40.95
C ALA A 367 -12.71 19.57 -39.48
N LEU A 368 -13.23 20.37 -38.55
CA LEU A 368 -13.02 20.16 -37.11
C LEU A 368 -13.64 18.85 -36.62
N LEU A 369 -14.84 18.48 -37.07
CA LEU A 369 -15.47 17.22 -36.68
C LEU A 369 -14.67 16.01 -37.16
N ARG A 370 -14.12 16.06 -38.39
CA ARG A 370 -13.20 15.03 -38.91
C ARG A 370 -11.89 14.98 -38.11
N GLU A 371 -11.28 16.13 -37.80
CA GLU A 371 -10.09 16.20 -36.94
C GLU A 371 -10.33 15.62 -35.54
N ARG A 372 -11.56 15.72 -35.03
CA ARG A 372 -11.95 15.13 -33.74
C ARG A 372 -12.34 13.66 -33.81
N GLY A 373 -12.37 13.06 -35.00
CA GLY A 373 -12.56 11.62 -35.20
C GLY A 373 -14.00 11.17 -35.42
N PHE A 374 -14.92 12.08 -35.77
CA PHE A 374 -16.26 11.70 -36.21
C PHE A 374 -16.25 11.23 -37.67
N SER A 375 -16.98 10.14 -37.95
CA SER A 375 -17.37 9.77 -39.31
C SER A 375 -18.57 10.62 -39.71
N LEU A 376 -18.41 11.35 -40.82
CA LEU A 376 -19.46 12.17 -41.42
C LEU A 376 -19.88 11.50 -42.73
N ASP A 377 -21.17 11.22 -42.87
CA ASP A 377 -21.79 10.72 -44.11
C ASP A 377 -22.47 11.86 -44.88
#